data_AF-A0A2V3JX55-F1
#
_entry.id   AF-A0A2V3JX55-F1
#
_cell.length_a   1.000
_cell.length_b   1.000
_cell.length_c   1.000
_cell.angle_alpha   90.00
_cell.angle_beta   90.00
_cell.angle_gamma   90.00
#
_symmetry.space_group_name_H-M   'P 1'
#
loop_
_entity.id
_entity.type
_entity.pdbx_description
1 polymer ?
#
loop_
_entity_poly.entity_id
_entity_poly.type
_entity_poly.pdbx_seq_one_letter_code
_entity_poly.pdbx_strand_id
1 'polypeptide(L)'
;MYIISIYLLEKTIYTAVAHTTAVIHQMEKPHTSRRFLARTIVTTLLIAVITVSPLGSGCIGNKDSSTQEHAMKLQVTGSTTVLPIAEECACVFMKNNPGSQICVSGSGSSHGVKAAADGTINIGDASRDMLDSERASHPGLVTHAIAKDGVAIVVHPESPVNGLTMQELKSRHVGTSKEIVETMARLEDVFLTHHFAHVRCEISGDLKDVFEAIVSPLVKLVSLMDHTPGQGQFTDHTRYREYHKRIYGLNDDEIDRIVRKKSGYADELLQNMREVAEFANARGISIASHDDDSPEKVELVHSIGARISEFPITLDAARKGRELGMIISMGAPNVVLGRSTSGNLSSSEAIDAGLVDLLCSDYNPGSMLYSAFILWKRGVLTLSDAVNMITRNPAEVVGMGGTIGSIEIGERADLLVVSKRMELPIVACTIVDGRSCMRQAV
;
A
#
# COMPACT_ATOMS: atom_id res chain seq x y z
N MET A 1 -18.44 -8.79 -0.23
CA MET A 1 -18.26 -8.03 1.03
C MET A 1 -17.07 -7.10 0.85
N TYR A 2 -17.27 -5.79 0.94
CA TYR A 2 -16.17 -4.83 1.02
C TYR A 2 -16.12 -4.31 2.45
N ILE A 3 -15.13 -4.76 3.22
CA ILE A 3 -14.79 -4.16 4.50
C ILE A 3 -13.94 -2.93 4.20
N ILE A 4 -14.43 -1.75 4.56
CA ILE A 4 -13.65 -0.51 4.42
C ILE A 4 -12.71 -0.44 5.62
N SER A 5 -11.41 -0.65 5.39
CA SER A 5 -10.37 -0.41 6.39
C SER A 5 -10.14 1.10 6.52
N ILE A 6 -10.53 1.68 7.65
CA ILE A 6 -10.27 3.08 7.98
C ILE A 6 -8.90 3.14 8.65
N TYR A 7 -7.93 3.82 8.01
CA TYR A 7 -6.60 4.05 8.59
C TYR A 7 -6.57 5.44 9.23
N LEU A 8 -6.48 5.49 10.56
CA LEU A 8 -6.14 6.69 11.30
C LEU A 8 -4.64 6.65 11.61
N LEU A 9 -3.82 7.04 10.64
CA LEU A 9 -2.42 7.43 10.90
C LEU A 9 -2.38 8.94 11.03
N GLU A 10 -1.79 9.43 12.13
CA GLU A 10 -1.43 10.84 12.27
C GLU A 10 -0.71 11.29 11.00
N LYS A 11 -1.40 12.16 10.23
CA LYS A 11 -0.95 12.74 8.97
C LYS A 11 -0.60 11.71 7.89
N THR A 12 -1.60 11.05 7.30
CA THR A 12 -1.82 10.91 5.83
C THR A 12 -2.90 9.85 5.59
N ILE A 13 -4.00 10.24 4.95
CA ILE A 13 -5.10 9.35 4.55
C ILE A 13 -4.72 8.62 3.27
N TYR A 14 -4.84 7.29 3.26
CA TYR A 14 -4.89 6.48 2.05
C TYR A 14 -6.35 6.09 1.77
N THR A 15 -6.93 6.64 0.72
CA THR A 15 -8.23 6.19 0.20
C THR A 15 -7.97 5.16 -0.90
N ALA A 16 -8.37 3.90 -0.71
CA ALA A 16 -8.31 2.90 -1.76
C ALA A 16 -9.35 3.22 -2.84
N VAL A 17 -8.88 3.64 -4.03
CA VAL A 17 -9.70 3.88 -5.21
C VAL A 17 -9.77 2.60 -6.05
N ALA A 18 -10.96 2.19 -6.44
CA ALA A 18 -11.19 1.07 -7.35
C ALA A 18 -10.61 1.36 -8.75
N HIS A 19 -9.79 0.45 -9.28
CA HIS A 19 -9.36 0.50 -10.67
C HIS A 19 -10.42 -0.11 -11.59
N THR A 20 -10.97 0.71 -12.49
CA THR A 20 -11.65 0.25 -13.70
C THR A 20 -10.62 -0.05 -14.78
N THR A 21 -10.63 -1.26 -15.31
CA THR A 21 -9.83 -1.69 -16.45
C THR A 21 -10.25 -0.93 -17.71
N ALA A 22 -9.49 0.07 -18.14
CA ALA A 22 -9.61 0.64 -19.48
C ALA A 22 -8.52 0.03 -20.38
N VAL A 23 -8.96 -0.83 -21.29
CA VAL A 23 -8.18 -1.38 -22.40
C VAL A 23 -7.66 -0.22 -23.26
N ILE A 24 -6.33 -0.08 -23.36
CA ILE A 24 -5.71 0.81 -24.35
C ILE A 24 -5.85 0.13 -25.71
N HIS A 25 -6.91 0.49 -26.44
CA HIS A 25 -6.98 0.27 -27.88
C HIS A 25 -7.58 1.50 -28.55
N GLN A 26 -6.71 2.42 -28.96
CA GLN A 26 -6.71 3.08 -30.27
C GLN A 26 -5.68 4.22 -30.26
N MET A 27 -4.48 3.90 -30.74
CA MET A 27 -3.66 4.89 -31.42
C MET A 27 -4.26 5.10 -32.83
N GLU A 28 -5.12 6.10 -32.99
CA GLU A 28 -5.45 6.66 -34.31
C GLU A 28 -5.22 8.17 -34.34
N LYS A 29 -4.05 8.49 -34.88
CA LYS A 29 -3.62 9.62 -35.74
C LYS A 29 -4.10 11.06 -35.46
N PRO A 30 -3.18 12.05 -35.61
CA PRO A 30 -3.47 13.46 -35.39
C PRO A 30 -4.38 14.02 -36.48
N HIS A 31 -5.41 14.76 -36.05
CA HIS A 31 -6.26 15.56 -36.92
C HIS A 31 -5.45 16.62 -37.66
N THR A 32 -5.41 16.44 -38.98
CA THR A 32 -5.05 17.47 -39.95
C THR A 32 -6.26 18.34 -40.26
N SER A 33 -6.09 19.66 -40.27
CA SER A 33 -6.93 20.58 -41.04
C SER A 33 -6.03 21.72 -41.56
N ARG A 34 -5.66 21.63 -42.86
CA ARG A 34 -6.09 22.51 -43.97
C ARG A 34 -5.66 23.98 -43.79
N ARG A 35 -5.09 24.71 -44.75
CA ARG A 35 -4.77 24.59 -46.18
C ARG A 35 -4.07 25.93 -46.53
N PHE A 36 -2.94 25.96 -47.23
CA PHE A 36 -2.53 27.04 -48.15
C PHE A 36 -1.31 26.52 -48.95
N LEU A 37 -1.55 25.97 -50.16
CA LEU A 37 -1.26 26.59 -51.47
C LEU A 37 0.26 26.79 -51.69
N ALA A 38 0.99 25.79 -52.22
CA ALA A 38 1.23 25.48 -53.64
C ALA A 38 2.55 26.08 -54.20
N ARG A 39 3.34 25.20 -54.84
CA ARG A 39 4.34 25.43 -55.90
C ARG A 39 5.62 26.22 -55.55
N THR A 40 6.80 25.60 -55.72
CA THR A 40 7.68 25.72 -56.92
C THR A 40 9.07 25.13 -56.66
N ILE A 41 9.60 24.48 -57.70
CA ILE A 41 10.88 23.79 -57.88
C ILE A 41 12.02 24.84 -58.07
N VAL A 42 13.30 24.42 -58.11
CA VAL A 42 14.49 25.10 -58.73
C VAL A 42 15.27 26.03 -57.77
N THR A 43 16.61 26.15 -57.67
CA THR A 43 17.87 25.48 -58.10
C THR A 43 19.03 26.31 -57.48
N THR A 44 20.25 25.74 -57.38
CA THR A 44 21.59 26.41 -57.27
C THR A 44 21.92 27.17 -55.96
N LEU A 45 23.15 27.14 -55.41
CA LEU A 45 24.46 27.27 -56.04
C LEU A 45 25.59 26.65 -55.19
N LEU A 46 26.61 26.14 -55.88
CA LEU A 46 27.85 25.48 -55.45
C LEU A 46 29.03 26.36 -55.94
N ILE A 47 30.24 26.14 -55.42
CA ILE A 47 31.59 26.62 -55.86
C ILE A 47 32.13 27.79 -54.99
N ALA A 48 33.03 27.59 -54.02
CA ALA A 48 34.44 27.15 -54.02
C ALA A 48 35.47 28.25 -54.40
N VAL A 49 36.52 28.41 -53.58
CA VAL A 49 37.94 28.24 -53.95
C VAL A 49 38.87 28.69 -52.80
N ILE A 50 39.95 27.91 -52.68
CA ILE A 50 41.05 27.80 -51.73
C ILE A 50 42.23 28.74 -52.09
N THR A 51 42.98 29.24 -51.10
CA THR A 51 44.46 29.49 -51.13
C THR A 51 44.99 29.57 -49.67
N VAL A 52 45.59 28.52 -49.06
CA VAL A 52 47.03 28.12 -48.95
C VAL A 52 47.99 29.33 -48.83
N SER A 53 48.66 29.56 -47.70
CA SER A 53 49.98 28.95 -47.37
C SER A 53 50.52 29.34 -45.96
N PRO A 54 51.50 28.58 -45.42
CA PRO A 54 51.74 28.39 -43.99
C PRO A 54 53.06 28.98 -43.46
N LEU A 55 53.25 28.96 -42.13
CA LEU A 55 54.56 28.90 -41.46
C LEU A 55 54.42 28.05 -40.19
N GLY A 56 55.20 26.98 -40.11
CA GLY A 56 55.14 25.98 -39.05
C GLY A 56 56.34 25.98 -38.10
N SER A 57 56.19 25.19 -37.03
CA SER A 57 57.16 24.29 -36.36
C SER A 57 56.57 23.92 -35.00
N GLY A 58 56.08 22.70 -34.80
CA GLY A 58 56.78 21.63 -34.04
C GLY A 58 56.31 21.65 -32.57
N CYS A 59 55.72 20.61 -31.97
CA CYS A 59 56.19 19.24 -31.85
C CYS A 59 55.04 18.23 -31.74
N ILE A 60 55.35 17.03 -32.23
CA ILE A 60 54.56 15.80 -32.16
C ILE A 60 54.48 15.30 -30.72
N GLY A 61 53.26 15.03 -30.26
CA GLY A 61 52.96 14.31 -29.03
C GLY A 61 51.64 13.59 -29.21
N ASN A 62 51.71 12.33 -29.65
CA ASN A 62 50.57 11.44 -29.82
C ASN A 62 49.82 11.30 -28.48
N LYS A 63 48.55 11.69 -28.42
CA LYS A 63 47.63 11.29 -27.36
C LYS A 63 46.36 10.78 -28.00
N ASP A 64 46.23 9.46 -27.96
CA ASP A 64 44.96 8.76 -28.00
C ASP A 64 44.00 9.43 -27.01
N SER A 65 43.01 10.14 -27.53
CA SER A 65 41.87 10.60 -26.73
C SER A 65 40.95 9.40 -26.52
N SER A 66 41.33 8.53 -25.60
CA SER A 66 40.38 7.65 -24.93
C SER A 66 39.40 8.53 -24.16
N THR A 67 38.12 8.44 -24.51
CA THR A 67 37.01 8.93 -23.68
C THR A 67 37.08 8.17 -22.36
N GLN A 68 37.65 8.79 -21.33
CA GLN A 68 37.54 8.27 -19.96
C GLN A 68 36.07 8.38 -19.54
N GLU A 69 35.31 7.29 -19.64
CA GLU A 69 34.07 7.13 -18.90
C GLU A 69 34.40 7.19 -17.40
N HIS A 70 33.99 8.27 -16.74
CA HIS A 70 34.22 8.44 -15.31
C HIS A 70 33.31 7.46 -14.55
N ALA A 71 33.92 6.44 -13.93
CA ALA A 71 33.24 5.58 -12.97
C ALA A 71 32.60 6.42 -11.86
N MET A 72 31.27 6.44 -11.77
CA MET A 72 30.54 7.22 -10.77
C MET A 72 30.22 6.37 -9.54
N LYS A 73 30.34 6.96 -8.35
CA LYS A 73 29.81 6.37 -7.12
C LYS A 73 28.67 7.23 -6.61
N LEU A 74 27.46 6.67 -6.54
CA LEU A 74 26.26 7.38 -6.09
C LEU A 74 25.56 6.62 -4.97
N GLN A 75 25.16 7.35 -3.93
CA GLN A 75 24.19 6.89 -2.94
C GLN A 75 22.86 7.59 -3.16
N VAL A 76 21.80 6.78 -3.22
CA VAL A 76 20.41 7.21 -3.36
C VAL A 76 19.64 6.69 -2.15
N THR A 77 18.90 7.57 -1.47
CA THR A 77 18.03 7.15 -0.39
C THR A 77 16.78 8.01 -0.30
N GLY A 78 15.69 7.45 0.21
CA GLY A 78 14.47 8.22 0.45
C GLY A 78 13.23 7.37 0.28
N SER A 79 12.28 7.83 -0.52
CA SER A 79 10.96 7.21 -0.68
C SER A 79 11.01 5.70 -0.96
N THR A 80 10.30 4.93 -0.13
CA THR A 80 10.07 3.49 -0.35
C THR A 80 9.16 3.23 -1.55
N THR A 81 8.31 4.18 -1.93
CA THR A 81 7.48 4.11 -3.15
C THR A 81 8.33 4.25 -4.41
N VAL A 82 9.36 5.10 -4.37
CA VAL A 82 10.27 5.33 -5.51
C VAL A 82 11.35 4.26 -5.59
N LEU A 83 11.71 3.63 -4.47
CA LEU A 83 12.75 2.59 -4.37
C LEU A 83 12.77 1.58 -5.54
N PRO A 84 11.69 0.86 -5.87
CA PRO A 84 11.76 -0.14 -6.95
C PRO A 84 12.05 0.49 -8.33
N ILE A 85 11.62 1.73 -8.56
CA ILE A 85 11.91 2.47 -9.80
C ILE A 85 13.38 2.87 -9.79
N ALA A 86 13.88 3.42 -8.68
CA ALA A 86 15.26 3.85 -8.54
C ALA A 86 16.26 2.68 -8.64
N GLU A 87 15.94 1.51 -8.07
CA GLU A 87 16.74 0.30 -8.19
C GLU A 87 16.86 -0.18 -9.65
N GLU A 88 15.74 -0.19 -10.38
CA GLU A 88 15.73 -0.56 -11.79
C GLU A 88 16.52 0.46 -12.63
N CYS A 89 16.34 1.76 -12.37
CA CYS A 89 17.14 2.81 -13.02
C CYS A 89 18.64 2.65 -12.74
N ALA A 90 19.03 2.35 -11.50
CA ALA A 90 20.41 2.11 -11.11
C ALA A 90 21.00 0.89 -11.84
N CYS A 91 20.24 -0.20 -11.93
CA CYS A 91 20.62 -1.42 -12.66
C CYS A 91 20.90 -1.12 -14.15
N VAL A 92 19.96 -0.46 -14.82
CA VAL A 92 20.10 -0.07 -16.24
C VAL A 92 21.29 0.89 -16.44
N PHE A 93 21.49 1.84 -15.53
CA PHE A 93 22.59 2.79 -15.62
C PHE A 93 23.96 2.11 -15.47
N MET A 94 24.14 1.26 -14.45
CA MET A 94 25.41 0.55 -14.21
C MET A 94 25.73 -0.43 -15.35
N LYS A 95 24.72 -1.04 -15.97
CA LYS A 95 24.91 -1.88 -17.16
C LYS A 95 25.48 -1.09 -18.35
N ASN A 96 25.06 0.16 -18.50
CA ASN A 96 25.49 1.03 -19.60
C ASN A 96 26.75 1.86 -19.27
N ASN A 97 27.19 1.88 -18.01
CA ASN A 97 28.36 2.64 -17.55
C ASN A 97 29.25 1.75 -16.68
N PRO A 98 30.02 0.82 -17.30
CA PRO A 98 30.87 -0.12 -16.58
C PRO A 98 31.83 0.58 -15.61
N GLY A 99 31.88 0.09 -14.37
CA GLY A 99 32.70 0.67 -13.31
C GLY A 99 31.97 1.65 -12.39
N SER A 100 30.77 2.10 -12.75
CA SER A 100 29.91 2.87 -11.84
C SER A 100 29.31 1.98 -10.74
N GLN A 101 29.16 2.54 -9.54
CA GLN A 101 28.55 1.88 -8.38
C GLN A 101 27.43 2.77 -7.83
N ILE A 102 26.19 2.32 -7.95
CA ILE A 102 25.02 3.03 -7.43
C ILE A 102 24.36 2.16 -6.36
N CYS A 103 24.23 2.71 -5.15
CA CYS A 103 23.55 2.06 -4.04
C CYS A 103 22.25 2.80 -3.75
N VAL A 104 21.12 2.09 -3.83
CA VAL A 104 19.77 2.62 -3.58
C VAL A 104 19.22 2.03 -2.29
N SER A 105 18.51 2.81 -1.49
CA SER A 105 17.91 2.33 -0.23
C SER A 105 16.64 3.09 0.15
N GLY A 106 15.63 2.36 0.66
CA GLY A 106 14.38 2.95 1.14
C GLY A 106 14.45 3.36 2.61
N SER A 107 14.08 4.60 2.92
CA SER A 107 14.21 5.23 4.24
C SER A 107 13.10 6.25 4.55
N GLY A 108 12.36 6.70 3.53
CA GLY A 108 11.26 7.67 3.63
C GLY A 108 11.59 9.02 2.99
N SER A 109 10.59 9.68 2.40
CA SER A 109 10.76 10.89 1.60
C SER A 109 11.42 12.05 2.37
N SER A 110 11.00 12.32 3.61
CA SER A 110 11.58 13.41 4.42
C SER A 110 13.05 13.14 4.77
N HIS A 111 13.40 11.87 5.01
CA HIS A 111 14.78 11.49 5.26
C HIS A 111 15.64 11.65 4.01
N GLY A 112 15.16 11.23 2.84
CA GLY A 112 15.87 11.42 1.57
C GLY A 112 16.20 12.90 1.31
N VAL A 113 15.23 13.79 1.51
CA VAL A 113 15.41 15.24 1.37
C VAL A 113 16.47 15.77 2.33
N LYS A 114 16.38 15.43 3.62
CA LYS A 114 17.34 15.87 4.63
C LYS A 114 18.75 15.32 4.36
N ALA A 115 18.87 14.03 4.06
CA ALA A 115 20.14 13.38 3.82
C ALA A 115 20.86 13.97 2.59
N ALA A 116 20.11 14.32 1.54
CA ALA A 116 20.64 15.03 0.38
C ALA A 116 21.09 16.45 0.74
N ALA A 117 20.30 17.16 1.55
CA ALA A 117 20.63 18.51 2.00
C ALA A 117 21.89 18.55 2.87
N ASP A 118 22.05 17.56 3.74
CA ASP A 118 23.21 17.40 4.63
C ASP A 118 24.45 16.90 3.87
N GLY A 119 24.32 16.59 2.57
CA GLY A 119 25.41 16.10 1.71
C GLY A 119 25.87 14.67 2.03
N THR A 120 25.09 13.93 2.85
CA THR A 120 25.40 12.56 3.24
C THR A 120 25.14 11.55 2.12
N ILE A 121 24.30 11.91 1.16
CA ILE A 121 23.94 11.13 -0.02
C ILE A 121 23.84 12.04 -1.26
N ASN A 122 23.87 11.44 -2.45
CA ASN A 122 23.88 12.19 -3.70
C ASN A 122 22.48 12.54 -4.20
N ILE A 123 21.50 11.63 -4.04
CA ILE A 123 20.13 11.82 -4.53
C ILE A 123 19.13 11.40 -3.45
N GLY A 124 18.30 12.35 -3.04
CA GLY A 124 17.20 12.13 -2.10
C GLY A 124 15.88 11.87 -2.82
N ASP A 125 15.39 10.63 -2.79
CA ASP A 125 14.14 10.27 -3.47
C ASP A 125 12.92 10.69 -2.63
N ALA A 126 11.88 11.24 -3.26
CA ALA A 126 10.64 11.61 -2.61
C ALA A 126 9.42 11.25 -3.48
N SER A 127 8.39 10.67 -2.86
CA SER A 127 7.08 10.38 -3.50
C SER A 127 6.09 11.54 -3.37
N ARG A 128 6.58 12.71 -2.98
CA ARG A 128 5.82 13.96 -2.84
C ARG A 128 6.73 15.13 -3.21
N ASP A 129 6.12 16.28 -3.47
CA ASP A 129 6.88 17.53 -3.57
C ASP A 129 7.61 17.83 -2.24
N MET A 130 8.73 18.56 -2.33
CA MET A 130 9.38 19.13 -1.14
C MET A 130 8.41 20.05 -0.42
N LEU A 131 8.30 19.87 0.89
CA LEU A 131 7.51 20.75 1.76
C LEU A 131 8.08 22.16 1.73
N ASP A 132 7.24 23.16 1.97
CA ASP A 132 7.69 24.55 2.05
C ASP A 132 8.74 24.74 3.14
N SER A 133 8.61 24.04 4.28
CA SER A 133 9.60 24.04 5.36
C SER A 133 10.94 23.42 4.94
N GLU A 134 10.92 22.33 4.16
CA GLU A 134 12.13 21.69 3.63
C GLU A 134 12.83 22.59 2.61
N ARG A 135 12.04 23.23 1.73
CA ARG A 135 12.54 24.14 0.71
C ARG A 135 13.13 25.42 1.30
N ALA A 136 12.50 25.94 2.35
CA ALA A 136 13.02 27.09 3.11
C ALA A 136 14.31 26.74 3.87
N SER A 137 14.41 25.53 4.42
CA SER A 137 15.58 25.08 5.18
C SER A 137 16.75 24.70 4.28
N HIS A 138 16.47 24.24 3.05
CA HIS A 138 17.47 23.71 2.13
C HIS A 138 17.28 24.28 0.70
N PRO A 139 17.45 25.60 0.51
CA PRO A 139 17.19 26.25 -0.78
C PRO A 139 18.16 25.83 -1.89
N GLY A 140 19.29 25.20 -1.53
CA GLY A 140 20.30 24.70 -2.48
C GLY A 140 19.95 23.36 -3.12
N LEU A 141 18.89 22.68 -2.68
CA LEU A 141 18.47 21.42 -3.28
C LEU A 141 17.79 21.64 -4.64
N VAL A 142 18.20 20.85 -5.61
CA VAL A 142 17.61 20.82 -6.96
C VAL A 142 16.63 19.65 -7.05
N THR A 143 15.38 19.93 -7.37
CA THR A 143 14.34 18.91 -7.52
C THR A 143 14.18 18.48 -8.98
N HIS A 144 14.24 17.18 -9.25
CA HIS A 144 13.97 16.59 -10.56
C HIS A 144 12.73 15.69 -10.48
N ALA A 145 11.64 16.08 -11.16
CA ALA A 145 10.43 15.27 -11.23
C ALA A 145 10.63 14.10 -12.21
N ILE A 146 10.54 12.87 -11.71
CA ILE A 146 10.72 11.64 -12.52
C ILE A 146 9.39 11.02 -12.96
N ALA A 147 8.31 11.27 -12.22
CA ALA A 147 6.98 10.74 -12.50
C ALA A 147 5.91 11.63 -11.83
N LYS A 148 4.66 11.49 -12.27
CA LYS A 148 3.48 12.02 -11.58
C LYS A 148 2.57 10.86 -11.20
N ASP A 149 2.17 10.82 -9.95
CA ASP A 149 1.12 9.91 -9.48
C ASP A 149 -0.25 10.58 -9.67
N GLY A 150 -1.23 9.79 -10.12
CA GLY A 150 -2.56 10.26 -10.45
C GLY A 150 -3.60 9.56 -9.58
N VAL A 151 -4.11 10.27 -8.57
CA VAL A 151 -5.27 9.80 -7.80
C VAL A 151 -6.54 10.27 -8.50
N ALA A 152 -7.30 9.33 -9.05
CA ALA A 152 -8.63 9.61 -9.58
C ALA A 152 -9.66 9.53 -8.45
N ILE A 153 -10.47 10.57 -8.28
CA ILE A 153 -11.63 10.51 -7.40
C ILE A 153 -12.83 10.18 -8.28
N VAL A 154 -13.34 8.96 -8.11
CA VAL A 154 -14.50 8.47 -8.86
C VAL A 154 -15.73 8.63 -7.98
N VAL A 155 -16.71 9.37 -8.48
CA VAL A 155 -18.04 9.48 -7.87
C VAL A 155 -19.05 8.77 -8.76
N HIS A 156 -20.06 8.18 -8.15
CA HIS A 156 -21.19 7.63 -8.90
C HIS A 156 -21.88 8.76 -9.71
N PRO A 157 -22.32 8.54 -10.97
CA PRO A 157 -22.94 9.59 -11.78
C PRO A 157 -24.15 10.27 -11.14
N GLU A 158 -24.86 9.55 -10.27
CA GLU A 158 -26.04 10.05 -9.54
C GLU A 158 -25.69 10.68 -8.18
N SER A 159 -24.40 10.82 -7.85
CA SER A 159 -23.97 11.45 -6.60
C SER A 159 -24.45 12.90 -6.55
N PRO A 160 -25.08 13.36 -5.44
CA PRO A 160 -25.50 14.75 -5.29
C PRO A 160 -24.31 15.71 -5.10
N VAL A 161 -23.10 15.16 -4.90
CA VAL A 161 -21.87 15.92 -4.64
C VAL A 161 -21.38 16.56 -5.93
N ASN A 162 -21.50 17.88 -6.02
CA ASN A 162 -21.03 18.68 -7.15
C ASN A 162 -19.94 19.68 -6.71
N GLY A 163 -18.97 19.93 -7.59
CA GLY A 163 -18.01 21.04 -7.43
C GLY A 163 -16.96 20.88 -6.34
N LEU A 164 -16.55 19.64 -6.01
CA LEU A 164 -15.48 19.39 -5.04
C LEU A 164 -14.20 20.12 -5.40
N THR A 165 -13.71 20.96 -4.50
CA THR A 165 -12.42 21.61 -4.65
C THR A 165 -11.28 20.72 -4.14
N MET A 166 -10.07 20.90 -4.69
CA MET A 166 -8.87 20.20 -4.19
C MET A 166 -8.57 20.54 -2.73
N GLN A 167 -8.97 21.73 -2.27
CA GLN A 167 -8.79 22.11 -0.88
C GLN A 167 -9.74 21.34 0.04
N GLU A 168 -11.01 21.17 -0.33
CA GLU A 168 -11.96 20.32 0.42
C GLU A 168 -11.53 18.86 0.42
N LEU A 169 -10.93 18.38 -0.68
CA LEU A 169 -10.39 17.02 -0.75
C LEU A 169 -9.15 16.82 0.15
N LYS A 170 -8.30 17.84 0.28
CA LYS A 170 -7.10 17.82 1.15
C LYS A 170 -7.42 18.09 2.62
N SER A 171 -8.43 18.91 2.90
CA SER A 171 -8.80 19.39 4.24
C SER A 171 -9.92 18.59 4.89
N ARG A 172 -10.65 17.77 4.12
CA ARG A 172 -11.48 16.72 4.72
C ARG A 172 -10.56 15.73 5.39
N HIS A 173 -10.31 16.00 6.66
CA HIS A 173 -10.23 14.99 7.69
C HIS A 173 -11.27 13.94 7.31
N VAL A 174 -10.83 12.74 6.92
CA VAL A 174 -11.73 11.58 6.95
C VAL A 174 -12.23 11.60 8.39
N GLY A 175 -13.54 11.76 8.57
CA GLY A 175 -14.14 12.04 9.86
C GLY A 175 -13.68 11.04 10.92
N THR A 176 -14.00 11.32 12.17
CA THR A 176 -13.81 10.35 13.25
C THR A 176 -14.42 8.99 12.87
N SER A 177 -13.90 7.88 13.39
CA SER A 177 -14.41 6.52 13.14
C SER A 177 -15.92 6.46 13.31
N LYS A 178 -16.43 7.13 14.36
CA LYS A 178 -17.86 7.29 14.58
C LYS A 178 -18.56 8.00 13.42
N GLU A 179 -18.09 9.18 13.02
CA GLU A 179 -18.71 9.96 11.93
C GLU A 179 -18.76 9.17 10.61
N ILE A 180 -17.73 8.38 10.33
CA ILE A 180 -17.70 7.52 9.14
C ILE A 180 -18.77 6.45 9.25
N VAL A 181 -18.84 5.74 10.38
CA VAL A 181 -19.82 4.67 10.58
C VAL A 181 -21.26 5.21 10.59
N GLU A 182 -21.50 6.39 11.19
CA GLU A 182 -22.79 7.07 11.12
C GLU A 182 -23.14 7.49 9.68
N THR A 183 -22.14 7.93 8.91
CA THR A 183 -22.34 8.26 7.50
C THR A 183 -22.65 7.02 6.68
N MET A 184 -21.97 5.90 6.94
CA MET A 184 -22.30 4.61 6.31
C MET A 184 -23.74 4.20 6.60
N ALA A 185 -24.19 4.32 7.85
CA ALA A 185 -25.58 4.02 8.23
C ALA A 185 -26.58 4.93 7.52
N ARG A 186 -26.30 6.23 7.41
CA ARG A 186 -27.17 7.18 6.67
C ARG A 186 -27.23 6.91 5.16
N LEU A 187 -26.17 6.32 4.59
CA LEU A 187 -26.04 6.06 3.17
C LEU A 187 -26.32 4.60 2.79
N GLU A 188 -26.83 3.79 3.73
CA GLU A 188 -27.09 2.36 3.52
C GLU A 188 -27.96 2.11 2.28
N ASP A 189 -29.03 2.89 2.10
CA ASP A 189 -29.95 2.80 0.96
C ASP A 189 -29.35 3.25 -0.39
N VAL A 190 -28.18 3.88 -0.36
CA VAL A 190 -27.48 4.38 -1.56
C VAL A 190 -26.45 3.36 -2.06
N PHE A 191 -25.94 2.49 -1.19
CA PHE A 191 -24.90 1.54 -1.58
C PHE A 191 -25.46 0.40 -2.42
N LEU A 192 -24.71 0.02 -3.46
CA LEU A 192 -25.07 -1.12 -4.31
C LEU A 192 -24.84 -2.48 -3.65
N THR A 193 -24.10 -2.50 -2.53
CA THR A 193 -23.74 -3.70 -1.77
C THR A 193 -23.80 -3.40 -0.27
N HIS A 194 -23.99 -4.44 0.56
CA HIS A 194 -23.91 -4.31 2.00
C HIS A 194 -22.49 -3.96 2.46
N HIS A 195 -22.40 -2.96 3.35
CA HIS A 195 -21.14 -2.52 3.94
C HIS A 195 -21.17 -2.65 5.45
N PHE A 196 -20.08 -3.19 5.99
CA PHE A 196 -19.81 -3.27 7.42
C PHE A 196 -18.48 -2.61 7.72
N ALA A 197 -18.28 -2.25 8.99
CA ALA A 197 -17.09 -1.56 9.45
C ALA A 197 -16.14 -2.52 10.17
N HIS A 198 -14.87 -2.39 9.81
CA HIS A 198 -13.74 -2.92 10.55
C HIS A 198 -12.99 -1.72 11.15
N VAL A 199 -13.06 -1.58 12.47
CA VAL A 199 -12.40 -0.49 13.19
C VAL A 199 -10.99 -0.94 13.54
N ARG A 200 -9.99 -0.23 13.02
CA ARG A 200 -8.58 -0.45 13.35
C ARG A 200 -8.19 0.52 14.45
N CYS A 201 -7.90 -0.01 15.63
CA CYS A 201 -7.69 0.75 16.85
C CYS A 201 -6.19 0.87 17.14
N GLU A 202 -5.64 2.07 16.99
CA GLU A 202 -4.30 2.39 17.52
C GLU A 202 -4.37 2.51 19.04
N ILE A 203 -3.80 1.55 19.76
CA ILE A 203 -3.94 1.44 21.23
C ILE A 203 -3.19 2.54 21.99
N SER A 204 -2.27 3.22 21.30
CA SER A 204 -1.52 4.37 21.81
C SER A 204 -2.25 5.71 21.59
N GLY A 205 -3.38 5.70 20.87
CA GLY A 205 -4.17 6.88 20.52
C GLY A 205 -5.35 7.16 21.45
N ASP A 206 -6.18 8.14 21.07
CA ASP A 206 -7.44 8.44 21.78
C ASP A 206 -8.50 7.37 21.47
N LEU A 207 -8.83 6.57 22.49
CA LEU A 207 -9.79 5.47 22.37
C LEU A 207 -11.26 5.94 22.34
N LYS A 208 -11.55 7.20 22.67
CA LYS A 208 -12.93 7.69 22.76
C LYS A 208 -13.69 7.48 21.45
N ASP A 209 -13.05 7.84 20.33
CA ASP A 209 -13.64 7.66 19.00
C ASP A 209 -13.89 6.18 18.68
N VAL A 210 -12.96 5.29 19.06
CA VAL A 210 -13.10 3.84 18.88
C VAL A 210 -14.31 3.31 19.65
N PHE A 211 -14.46 3.68 20.93
CA PHE A 211 -15.61 3.27 21.74
C PHE A 211 -16.93 3.81 21.17
N GLU A 212 -16.96 5.06 20.72
CA GLU A 212 -18.16 5.64 20.11
C GLU A 212 -18.53 4.95 18.79
N ALA A 213 -17.55 4.52 17.99
CA ALA A 213 -17.78 3.77 16.76
C ALA A 213 -18.30 2.35 17.02
N ILE A 214 -17.71 1.63 17.99
CA ILE A 214 -18.06 0.21 18.31
C ILE A 214 -19.52 0.05 18.73
N VAL A 215 -20.20 1.10 19.18
CA VAL A 215 -21.63 1.07 19.53
C VAL A 215 -22.51 0.78 18.30
N SER A 216 -22.05 1.11 17.10
CA SER A 216 -22.84 0.91 15.88
C SER A 216 -22.96 -0.57 15.51
N PRO A 217 -24.16 -1.05 15.11
CA PRO A 217 -24.36 -2.42 14.64
C PRO A 217 -23.64 -2.73 13.33
N LEU A 218 -23.13 -1.71 12.62
CA LEU A 218 -22.33 -1.89 11.41
C LEU A 218 -20.91 -2.37 11.72
N VAL A 219 -20.40 -2.19 12.94
CA VAL A 219 -19.07 -2.68 13.32
C VAL A 219 -19.14 -4.17 13.56
N LYS A 220 -18.30 -4.93 12.84
CA LYS A 220 -18.23 -6.41 12.92
C LYS A 220 -16.85 -6.93 13.32
N LEU A 221 -15.83 -6.09 13.21
CA LEU A 221 -14.46 -6.44 13.53
C LEU A 221 -13.74 -5.23 14.14
N VAL A 222 -12.95 -5.49 15.18
CA VAL A 222 -12.00 -4.53 15.73
C VAL A 222 -10.60 -5.14 15.66
N SER A 223 -9.63 -4.46 15.05
CA SER A 223 -8.23 -4.89 15.07
C SER A 223 -7.42 -4.00 16.00
N LEU A 224 -6.74 -4.62 16.96
CA LEU A 224 -5.84 -3.96 17.90
C LEU A 224 -4.49 -3.74 17.21
N MET A 225 -4.12 -2.48 17.07
CA MET A 225 -2.88 -2.05 16.44
C MET A 225 -1.96 -1.43 17.46
N ASP A 226 -0.75 -1.95 17.55
CA ASP A 226 0.34 -1.35 18.33
C ASP A 226 1.52 -1.08 17.38
N HIS A 227 1.62 0.18 16.93
CA HIS A 227 2.80 0.64 16.19
C HIS A 227 3.84 1.27 17.11
N THR A 228 3.76 1.04 18.43
CA THR A 228 4.78 1.48 19.36
C THR A 228 6.11 0.84 18.97
N PRO A 229 7.19 1.63 18.87
CA PRO A 229 8.36 1.06 18.24
C PRO A 229 9.08 0.00 19.09
N GLY A 230 9.54 -1.07 18.44
CA GLY A 230 10.00 -2.31 19.09
C GLY A 230 8.98 -3.46 19.00
N GLN A 231 7.82 -3.22 18.39
CA GLN A 231 6.74 -4.19 18.15
C GLN A 231 6.39 -4.25 16.65
N GLY A 232 5.74 -5.35 16.24
CA GLY A 232 5.30 -5.58 14.87
C GLY A 232 6.48 -5.58 13.90
N GLN A 233 6.37 -4.81 12.82
CA GLN A 233 7.40 -4.73 11.77
C GLN A 233 8.76 -4.18 12.26
N PHE A 234 8.88 -3.75 13.52
CA PHE A 234 10.07 -3.16 14.13
C PHE A 234 10.60 -3.94 15.34
N THR A 235 10.55 -5.27 15.32
CA THR A 235 10.96 -6.20 16.39
C THR A 235 12.41 -6.11 16.87
N ASP A 236 13.34 -5.70 16.01
CA ASP A 236 14.75 -5.64 16.37
C ASP A 236 15.13 -4.25 16.87
N HIS A 237 15.54 -4.17 18.15
CA HIS A 237 16.03 -2.94 18.77
C HIS A 237 17.21 -2.31 17.99
N THR A 238 17.99 -3.12 17.28
CA THR A 238 19.08 -2.68 16.41
C THR A 238 18.53 -2.03 15.15
N ARG A 239 17.61 -2.68 14.42
CA ARG A 239 16.86 -2.06 13.30
C ARG A 239 16.07 -0.83 13.71
N TYR A 240 15.47 -0.79 14.89
CA TYR A 240 14.77 0.37 15.41
C TYR A 240 15.73 1.54 15.68
N ARG A 241 16.87 1.27 16.35
CA ARG A 241 17.96 2.23 16.58
C ARG A 241 18.54 2.72 15.27
N GLU A 242 18.83 1.84 14.32
CA GLU A 242 19.35 2.17 13.00
C GLU A 242 18.34 2.97 12.20
N TYR A 243 17.06 2.59 12.19
CA TYR A 243 16.00 3.35 11.54
C TYR A 243 15.88 4.75 12.17
N HIS A 244 15.91 4.90 13.50
CA HIS A 244 15.79 6.24 14.12
C HIS A 244 17.05 7.10 14.02
N LYS A 245 18.24 6.50 14.10
CA LYS A 245 19.51 7.18 13.82
C LYS A 245 19.56 7.68 12.39
N ARG A 246 19.13 6.83 11.45
CA ARG A 246 19.13 7.13 10.02
C ARG A 246 18.03 8.16 9.73
N ILE A 247 16.77 7.85 10.00
CA ILE A 247 15.60 8.68 9.64
C ILE A 247 15.54 10.00 10.40
N TYR A 248 15.69 9.96 11.72
CA TYR A 248 15.45 11.12 12.60
C TYR A 248 16.73 11.79 13.10
N GLY A 249 17.91 11.20 12.87
CA GLY A 249 19.21 11.76 13.30
C GLY A 249 19.43 11.72 14.81
N LEU A 250 18.70 10.87 15.53
CA LEU A 250 18.76 10.78 17.00
C LEU A 250 20.02 10.05 17.46
N ASN A 251 20.60 10.48 18.57
CA ASN A 251 21.73 9.78 19.20
C ASN A 251 21.27 8.67 20.17
N ASP A 252 22.21 7.82 20.62
CA ASP A 252 21.90 6.68 21.50
C ASP A 252 21.23 7.09 22.82
N ASP A 253 21.59 8.24 23.39
CA ASP A 253 20.99 8.73 24.65
C ASP A 253 19.56 9.25 24.47
N GLU A 254 19.21 9.74 23.28
CA GLU A 254 17.84 10.11 22.92
C GLU A 254 16.98 8.88 22.67
N ILE A 255 17.53 7.86 22.00
CA ILE A 255 16.83 6.59 21.77
C ILE A 255 16.63 5.84 23.09
N ASP A 256 17.64 5.83 23.97
CA ASP A 256 17.55 5.24 25.31
C ASP A 256 16.52 5.95 26.19
N ARG A 257 16.37 7.27 26.05
CA ARG A 257 15.30 8.04 26.73
C ARG A 257 13.92 7.67 26.20
N ILE A 258 13.77 7.47 24.89
CA ILE A 258 12.51 7.00 24.28
C ILE A 258 12.18 5.59 24.77
N VAL A 259 13.15 4.67 24.80
CA VAL A 259 12.98 3.29 25.29
C VAL A 259 12.63 3.26 26.79
N ARG A 260 13.32 4.06 27.62
CA ARG A 260 13.02 4.13 29.07
C ARG A 260 11.68 4.78 29.37
N LYS A 261 11.27 5.79 28.59
CA LYS A 261 9.94 6.39 28.70
C LYS A 261 8.86 5.35 28.40
N LYS A 262 9.09 4.41 27.48
CA LYS A 262 8.14 3.36 27.06
C LYS A 262 7.86 2.25 28.09
N SER A 263 8.79 1.89 28.98
CA SER A 263 8.48 0.91 30.04
C SER A 263 7.39 1.40 31.01
N GLY A 264 7.12 2.71 31.06
CA GLY A 264 5.97 3.26 31.80
C GLY A 264 4.64 3.26 31.02
N TYR A 265 4.66 3.02 29.70
CA TYR A 265 3.48 2.98 28.85
C TYR A 265 3.00 1.55 28.55
N ALA A 266 3.82 0.52 28.76
CA ALA A 266 3.44 -0.86 28.46
C ALA A 266 2.19 -1.32 29.23
N ASP A 267 2.10 -0.95 30.51
CA ASP A 267 0.92 -1.25 31.33
C ASP A 267 -0.32 -0.47 30.86
N GLU A 268 -0.15 0.78 30.44
CA GLU A 268 -1.22 1.61 29.87
C GLU A 268 -1.72 1.05 28.53
N LEU A 269 -0.81 0.67 27.63
CA LEU A 269 -1.13 0.04 26.35
C LEU A 269 -1.86 -1.29 26.53
N LEU A 270 -1.40 -2.11 27.48
CA LEU A 270 -2.07 -3.35 27.83
C LEU A 270 -3.46 -3.11 28.42
N GLN A 271 -3.61 -2.09 29.26
CA GLN A 271 -4.90 -1.70 29.81
C GLN A 271 -5.85 -1.21 28.69
N ASN A 272 -5.36 -0.36 27.79
CA ASN A 272 -6.11 0.11 26.62
C ASN A 272 -6.58 -1.06 25.74
N MET A 273 -5.70 -2.01 25.45
CA MET A 273 -6.05 -3.23 24.72
C MET A 273 -7.15 -4.02 25.41
N ARG A 274 -7.05 -4.21 26.73
CA ARG A 274 -8.08 -4.92 27.52
C ARG A 274 -9.41 -4.20 27.48
N GLU A 275 -9.43 -2.87 27.65
CA GLU A 275 -10.67 -2.10 27.67
C GLU A 275 -11.40 -2.16 26.32
N VAL A 276 -10.67 -1.99 25.21
CA VAL A 276 -11.24 -2.12 23.86
C VAL A 276 -11.75 -3.54 23.62
N ALA A 277 -10.96 -4.55 24.02
CA ALA A 277 -11.32 -5.95 23.84
C ALA A 277 -12.55 -6.34 24.66
N GLU A 278 -12.63 -5.97 25.93
CA GLU A 278 -13.79 -6.22 26.78
C GLU A 278 -15.04 -5.53 26.23
N PHE A 279 -14.92 -4.28 25.78
CA PHE A 279 -16.03 -3.51 25.24
C PHE A 279 -16.58 -4.10 23.92
N ALA A 280 -15.70 -4.56 23.03
CA ALA A 280 -16.07 -5.23 21.79
C ALA A 280 -16.67 -6.63 22.04
N ASN A 281 -16.03 -7.45 22.89
CA ASN A 281 -16.50 -8.78 23.24
C ASN A 281 -17.89 -8.77 23.89
N ALA A 282 -18.16 -7.81 24.78
CA ALA A 282 -19.48 -7.65 25.40
C ALA A 282 -20.61 -7.41 24.39
N ARG A 283 -20.28 -7.04 23.15
CA ARG A 283 -21.22 -6.81 22.04
C ARG A 283 -21.17 -7.90 20.97
N GLY A 284 -20.39 -8.96 21.18
CA GLY A 284 -20.20 -10.04 20.20
C GLY A 284 -19.44 -9.60 18.95
N ILE A 285 -18.61 -8.55 19.05
CA ILE A 285 -17.76 -8.09 17.95
C ILE A 285 -16.43 -8.82 18.01
N SER A 286 -16.00 -9.40 16.89
CA SER A 286 -14.75 -10.13 16.79
C SER A 286 -13.54 -9.21 16.92
N ILE A 287 -12.47 -9.73 17.53
CA ILE A 287 -11.24 -8.98 17.78
C ILE A 287 -10.07 -9.65 17.08
N ALA A 288 -9.31 -8.84 16.36
CA ALA A 288 -8.05 -9.19 15.74
C ALA A 288 -6.87 -8.49 16.43
N SER A 289 -5.70 -9.12 16.36
CA SER A 289 -4.41 -8.47 16.62
C SER A 289 -3.68 -8.25 15.30
N HIS A 290 -3.11 -7.07 15.10
CA HIS A 290 -2.42 -6.72 13.86
C HIS A 290 -0.91 -6.96 13.95
N ASP A 291 -0.31 -7.45 12.86
CA ASP A 291 1.13 -7.62 12.67
C ASP A 291 1.77 -8.38 13.85
N ASP A 292 1.22 -9.56 14.17
CA ASP A 292 1.78 -10.40 15.23
C ASP A 292 3.20 -10.86 14.86
N ASP A 293 4.16 -10.55 15.72
CA ASP A 293 5.59 -10.66 15.43
C ASP A 293 6.29 -11.81 16.18
N SER A 294 5.68 -12.24 17.28
CA SER A 294 6.26 -13.19 18.23
C SER A 294 5.17 -14.08 18.83
N PRO A 295 5.49 -15.34 19.17
CA PRO A 295 4.59 -16.21 19.93
C PRO A 295 4.08 -15.56 21.23
N GLU A 296 4.92 -14.79 21.92
CA GLU A 296 4.60 -14.12 23.18
C GLU A 296 3.53 -13.04 22.99
N LYS A 297 3.64 -12.22 21.93
CA LYS A 297 2.59 -11.25 21.57
C LYS A 297 1.27 -11.96 21.28
N VAL A 298 1.32 -13.07 20.53
CA VAL A 298 0.12 -13.86 20.20
C VAL A 298 -0.55 -14.43 21.46
N GLU A 299 0.22 -14.97 22.41
CA GLU A 299 -0.30 -15.42 23.71
C GLU A 299 -0.95 -14.28 24.49
N LEU A 300 -0.30 -13.11 24.53
CA LEU A 300 -0.80 -11.94 25.22
C LEU A 300 -2.15 -11.48 24.64
N VAL A 301 -2.23 -11.25 23.33
CA VAL A 301 -3.44 -10.76 22.67
C VAL A 301 -4.57 -11.80 22.71
N HIS A 302 -4.23 -13.09 22.63
CA HIS A 302 -5.21 -14.16 22.84
C HIS A 302 -5.80 -14.12 24.26
N SER A 303 -4.97 -13.90 25.28
CA SER A 303 -5.38 -13.84 26.69
C SER A 303 -6.37 -12.72 27.00
N ILE A 304 -6.31 -11.62 26.24
CA ILE A 304 -7.23 -10.46 26.37
C ILE A 304 -8.47 -10.58 25.47
N GLY A 305 -8.62 -11.68 24.71
CA GLY A 305 -9.82 -11.97 23.95
C GLY A 305 -9.70 -11.84 22.44
N ALA A 306 -8.52 -11.53 21.87
CA ALA A 306 -8.34 -11.61 20.43
C ALA A 306 -8.51 -13.06 19.95
N ARG A 307 -9.15 -13.23 18.81
CA ARG A 307 -9.39 -14.55 18.17
C ARG A 307 -8.84 -14.63 16.76
N ILE A 308 -8.40 -13.50 16.21
CA ILE A 308 -7.82 -13.42 14.87
C ILE A 308 -6.40 -12.88 15.00
N SER A 309 -5.44 -13.55 14.38
CA SER A 309 -4.10 -13.02 14.11
C SER A 309 -4.10 -12.47 12.70
N GLU A 310 -4.05 -11.15 12.57
CA GLU A 310 -4.14 -10.44 11.31
C GLU A 310 -2.74 -10.08 10.82
N PHE A 311 -2.34 -10.63 9.67
CA PHE A 311 -1.03 -10.45 9.07
C PHE A 311 0.16 -10.79 9.99
N PRO A 312 0.22 -11.97 10.63
CA PRO A 312 1.41 -12.35 11.37
C PRO A 312 2.65 -12.21 10.47
N ILE A 313 3.66 -11.52 10.98
CA ILE A 313 4.85 -11.16 10.19
C ILE A 313 5.95 -12.21 10.30
N THR A 314 5.81 -13.18 11.21
CA THR A 314 6.70 -14.34 11.36
C THR A 314 5.93 -15.65 11.32
N LEU A 315 6.57 -16.71 10.83
CA LEU A 315 5.97 -18.04 10.76
C LEU A 315 5.70 -18.62 12.15
N ASP A 316 6.52 -18.28 13.14
CA ASP A 316 6.37 -18.75 14.51
C ASP A 316 5.18 -18.08 15.21
N ALA A 317 4.93 -16.79 14.97
CA ALA A 317 3.70 -16.13 15.42
C ALA A 317 2.45 -16.78 14.81
N ALA A 318 2.47 -17.03 13.49
CA ALA A 318 1.35 -17.70 12.81
C ALA A 318 1.09 -19.12 13.35
N ARG A 319 2.15 -19.91 13.58
CA ARG A 319 2.06 -21.23 14.22
C ARG A 319 1.50 -21.15 15.63
N LYS A 320 1.92 -20.16 16.41
CA LYS A 320 1.41 -19.98 17.76
C LYS A 320 -0.08 -19.63 17.76
N GLY A 321 -0.51 -18.76 16.85
CA GLY A 321 -1.94 -18.45 16.68
C GLY A 321 -2.74 -19.70 16.38
N ARG A 322 -2.24 -20.54 15.45
CA ARG A 322 -2.85 -21.85 15.13
C ARG A 322 -2.92 -22.78 16.35
N GLU A 323 -1.86 -22.88 17.14
CA GLU A 323 -1.80 -23.68 18.37
C GLU A 323 -2.87 -23.24 19.40
N LEU A 324 -3.08 -21.93 19.53
CA LEU A 324 -4.10 -21.35 20.41
C LEU A 324 -5.52 -21.38 19.82
N GLY A 325 -5.69 -21.91 18.60
CA GLY A 325 -6.98 -21.94 17.91
C GLY A 325 -7.45 -20.59 17.39
N MET A 326 -6.53 -19.63 17.23
CA MET A 326 -6.82 -18.36 16.56
C MET A 326 -6.95 -18.56 15.05
N ILE A 327 -7.77 -17.71 14.45
CA ILE A 327 -7.91 -17.59 13.00
C ILE A 327 -6.75 -16.79 12.45
N ILE A 328 -6.06 -17.30 11.44
CA ILE A 328 -4.98 -16.59 10.78
C ILE A 328 -5.50 -15.93 9.50
N SER A 329 -5.42 -14.60 9.45
CA SER A 329 -5.82 -13.77 8.32
C SER A 329 -4.58 -13.23 7.59
N MET A 330 -4.54 -13.39 6.27
CA MET A 330 -3.47 -12.84 5.43
C MET A 330 -4.01 -11.97 4.29
N GLY A 331 -3.15 -11.15 3.68
CA GLY A 331 -3.54 -10.26 2.58
C GLY A 331 -3.64 -10.98 1.24
N ALA A 332 -4.78 -10.86 0.58
CA ALA A 332 -4.97 -11.25 -0.82
C ALA A 332 -4.01 -10.54 -1.80
N PRO A 333 -3.63 -9.26 -1.63
CA PRO A 333 -2.69 -8.60 -2.54
C PRO A 333 -1.31 -9.27 -2.56
N ASN A 334 -0.85 -9.75 -1.41
CA ASN A 334 0.43 -10.46 -1.26
C ASN A 334 0.40 -11.83 -1.96
N VAL A 335 -0.76 -12.52 -1.98
CA VAL A 335 -0.96 -13.72 -2.83
C VAL A 335 -0.83 -13.38 -4.31
N VAL A 336 -1.46 -12.28 -4.76
CA VAL A 336 -1.41 -11.84 -6.16
C VAL A 336 0.02 -11.42 -6.57
N LEU A 337 0.73 -10.74 -5.68
CA LEU A 337 2.13 -10.34 -5.89
C LEU A 337 3.12 -11.51 -5.82
N GLY A 338 2.75 -12.60 -5.13
CA GLY A 338 3.61 -13.77 -4.91
C GLY A 338 4.76 -13.53 -3.93
N ARG A 339 4.81 -12.36 -3.27
CA ARG A 339 5.86 -12.00 -2.30
C ARG A 339 5.38 -10.95 -1.30
N SER A 340 6.08 -10.86 -0.18
CA SER A 340 5.97 -9.75 0.76
C SER A 340 6.69 -8.50 0.21
N THR A 341 6.11 -7.33 0.45
CA THR A 341 6.70 -6.03 0.08
C THR A 341 7.65 -5.48 1.15
N SER A 342 7.52 -5.93 2.40
CA SER A 342 8.33 -5.48 3.54
C SER A 342 9.42 -6.48 3.96
N GLY A 343 9.47 -7.65 3.32
CA GLY A 343 10.37 -8.74 3.71
C GLY A 343 9.89 -9.58 4.90
N ASN A 344 8.69 -9.30 5.41
CA ASN A 344 7.99 -10.13 6.41
C ASN A 344 7.45 -11.44 5.80
N LEU A 345 6.89 -12.32 6.63
CA LEU A 345 6.18 -13.53 6.20
C LEU A 345 5.21 -13.20 5.04
N SER A 346 5.33 -13.95 3.94
CA SER A 346 4.43 -13.78 2.80
C SER A 346 3.13 -14.57 2.99
N SER A 347 2.03 -14.09 2.40
CA SER A 347 0.75 -14.83 2.38
C SER A 347 0.91 -16.19 1.71
N SER A 348 1.70 -16.26 0.63
CA SER A 348 1.93 -17.52 -0.07
C SER A 348 2.66 -18.54 0.82
N GLU A 349 3.70 -18.13 1.52
CA GLU A 349 4.46 -19.00 2.44
C GLU A 349 3.58 -19.49 3.60
N ALA A 350 2.79 -18.61 4.20
CA ALA A 350 1.87 -18.98 5.27
C ALA A 350 0.77 -19.97 4.79
N ILE A 351 0.27 -19.79 3.56
CA ILE A 351 -0.72 -20.70 2.95
C ILE A 351 -0.08 -22.05 2.63
N ASP A 352 1.12 -22.07 2.04
CA ASP A 352 1.85 -23.29 1.73
C ASP A 352 2.19 -24.08 3.01
N ALA A 353 2.33 -23.40 4.15
CA ALA A 353 2.47 -24.01 5.47
C ALA A 353 1.14 -24.49 6.12
N GLY A 354 -0.01 -24.30 5.45
CA GLY A 354 -1.33 -24.69 5.95
C GLY A 354 -1.85 -23.83 7.11
N LEU A 355 -1.31 -22.62 7.29
CA LEU A 355 -1.58 -21.79 8.47
C LEU A 355 -2.72 -20.79 8.27
N VAL A 356 -3.11 -20.46 7.04
CA VAL A 356 -4.06 -19.37 6.76
C VAL A 356 -5.49 -19.87 6.63
N ASP A 357 -6.42 -19.18 7.31
CA ASP A 357 -7.84 -19.53 7.33
C ASP A 357 -8.69 -18.65 6.42
N LEU A 358 -8.32 -17.37 6.28
CA LEU A 358 -9.04 -16.42 5.45
C LEU A 358 -8.10 -15.39 4.82
N LEU A 359 -8.59 -14.77 3.75
CA LEU A 359 -7.90 -13.68 3.08
C LEU A 359 -8.71 -12.39 3.21
N CYS A 360 -7.99 -11.27 3.35
CA CYS A 360 -8.57 -9.94 3.33
C CYS A 360 -8.00 -9.11 2.17
N SER A 361 -8.75 -8.11 1.72
CA SER A 361 -8.37 -7.28 0.56
C SER A 361 -7.17 -6.38 0.83
N ASP A 362 -6.95 -6.03 2.10
CA ASP A 362 -5.98 -5.03 2.51
C ASP A 362 -6.13 -3.75 1.64
N TYR A 363 -5.04 -3.20 1.13
CA TYR A 363 -5.03 -2.01 0.27
C TYR A 363 -5.55 -2.24 -1.17
N ASN A 364 -5.84 -3.46 -1.61
CA ASN A 364 -6.29 -3.74 -2.98
C ASN A 364 -7.54 -4.66 -3.01
N PRO A 365 -8.75 -4.08 -3.01
CA PRO A 365 -10.02 -4.82 -3.08
C PRO A 365 -10.16 -5.78 -4.26
N GLY A 366 -9.57 -5.42 -5.41
CA GLY A 366 -9.62 -6.28 -6.60
C GLY A 366 -8.95 -7.64 -6.38
N SER A 367 -7.96 -7.71 -5.48
CA SER A 367 -7.13 -8.90 -5.27
C SER A 367 -7.87 -10.13 -4.76
N MET A 368 -9.02 -9.97 -4.09
CA MET A 368 -9.75 -11.07 -3.42
C MET A 368 -10.13 -12.20 -4.38
N LEU A 369 -10.76 -11.88 -5.50
CA LEU A 369 -11.19 -12.89 -6.46
C LEU A 369 -9.98 -13.50 -7.21
N TYR A 370 -8.98 -12.68 -7.51
CA TYR A 370 -7.77 -13.15 -8.17
C TYR A 370 -6.95 -14.09 -7.28
N SER A 371 -6.84 -13.81 -5.98
CA SER A 371 -6.08 -14.66 -5.06
C SER A 371 -6.66 -16.07 -5.01
N ALA A 372 -7.98 -16.22 -4.96
CA ALA A 372 -8.62 -17.54 -4.97
C ALA A 372 -8.29 -18.34 -6.26
N PHE A 373 -8.34 -17.69 -7.43
CA PHE A 373 -8.01 -18.33 -8.70
C PHE A 373 -6.51 -18.64 -8.85
N ILE A 374 -5.64 -17.80 -8.30
CA ILE A 374 -4.19 -18.04 -8.27
C ILE A 374 -3.87 -19.27 -7.43
N LEU A 375 -4.44 -19.38 -6.22
CA LEU A 375 -4.23 -20.53 -5.33
C LEU A 375 -4.73 -21.84 -5.95
N TRP A 376 -5.91 -21.79 -6.58
CA TRP A 376 -6.45 -22.92 -7.32
C TRP A 376 -5.56 -23.33 -8.50
N LYS A 377 -5.11 -22.36 -9.32
CA LYS A 377 -4.26 -22.62 -10.49
C LYS A 377 -2.87 -23.14 -10.11
N ARG A 378 -2.34 -22.72 -8.97
CA ARG A 378 -1.09 -23.25 -8.39
C ARG A 378 -1.24 -24.68 -7.87
N GLY A 379 -2.47 -25.19 -7.72
CA GLY A 379 -2.74 -26.50 -7.15
C GLY A 379 -2.55 -26.57 -5.62
N VAL A 380 -2.52 -25.41 -4.95
CA VAL A 380 -2.34 -25.33 -3.48
C VAL A 380 -3.65 -25.66 -2.77
N LEU A 381 -4.78 -25.19 -3.31
CA LEU A 381 -6.12 -25.41 -2.78
C LEU A 381 -7.08 -25.85 -3.87
N THR A 382 -8.17 -26.52 -3.50
CA THR A 382 -9.31 -26.64 -4.42
C THR A 382 -9.94 -25.27 -4.64
N LEU A 383 -10.66 -25.09 -5.75
CA LEU A 383 -11.36 -23.83 -6.00
C LEU A 383 -12.36 -23.50 -4.87
N SER A 384 -13.03 -24.52 -4.32
CA SER A 384 -13.99 -24.34 -3.23
C SER A 384 -13.31 -23.85 -1.95
N ASP A 385 -12.19 -24.45 -1.57
CA ASP A 385 -11.44 -24.04 -0.37
C ASP A 385 -10.90 -22.62 -0.52
N ALA A 386 -10.34 -22.30 -1.69
CA ALA A 386 -9.84 -20.95 -1.98
C ALA A 386 -10.96 -19.88 -1.98
N VAL A 387 -12.17 -20.24 -2.44
CA VAL A 387 -13.34 -19.35 -2.36
C VAL A 387 -13.83 -19.20 -0.91
N ASN A 388 -13.84 -20.28 -0.12
CA ASN A 388 -14.23 -20.23 1.29
C ASN A 388 -13.36 -19.25 2.10
N MET A 389 -12.06 -19.15 1.79
CA MET A 389 -11.14 -18.18 2.42
C MET A 389 -11.56 -16.71 2.21
N ILE A 390 -12.35 -16.40 1.18
CA ILE A 390 -12.81 -15.03 0.86
C ILE A 390 -14.32 -14.83 0.99
N THR A 391 -15.07 -15.87 1.38
CA THR A 391 -16.54 -15.81 1.56
C THR A 391 -16.99 -16.33 2.92
N ARG A 392 -17.07 -17.66 3.06
CA ARG A 392 -17.66 -18.37 4.21
C ARG A 392 -16.85 -18.13 5.48
N ASN A 393 -15.54 -18.32 5.41
CA ASN A 393 -14.66 -18.22 6.57
C ASN A 393 -14.69 -16.80 7.17
N PRO A 394 -14.48 -15.71 6.41
CA PRO A 394 -14.58 -14.37 6.99
C PRO A 394 -15.99 -14.05 7.51
N ALA A 395 -17.06 -14.53 6.88
CA ALA A 395 -18.42 -14.34 7.38
C ALA A 395 -18.63 -15.03 8.73
N GLU A 396 -18.22 -16.28 8.89
CA GLU A 396 -18.29 -17.00 10.18
C GLU A 396 -17.51 -16.29 11.27
N VAL A 397 -16.29 -15.85 10.94
CA VAL A 397 -15.37 -15.21 11.89
C VAL A 397 -15.90 -13.89 12.43
N VAL A 398 -16.68 -13.14 11.65
CA VAL A 398 -17.30 -11.88 12.08
C VAL A 398 -18.76 -12.03 12.54
N GLY A 399 -19.21 -13.25 12.83
CA GLY A 399 -20.55 -13.52 13.35
C GLY A 399 -21.67 -13.33 12.33
N MET A 400 -21.35 -13.49 11.04
CA MET A 400 -22.27 -13.33 9.91
C MET A 400 -22.56 -14.63 9.14
N GLY A 401 -21.99 -15.75 9.58
CA GLY A 401 -22.34 -17.08 9.06
C GLY A 401 -23.82 -17.38 9.27
N GLY A 402 -24.45 -18.11 8.35
CA GLY A 402 -25.90 -18.32 8.36
C GLY A 402 -26.70 -17.12 7.85
N THR A 403 -26.03 -16.01 7.49
CA THR A 403 -26.64 -14.83 6.88
C THR A 403 -26.03 -14.53 5.52
N ILE A 404 -24.69 -14.60 5.42
CA ILE A 404 -23.92 -14.40 4.19
C ILE A 404 -22.71 -15.35 4.14
N GLY A 405 -22.09 -15.44 2.96
CA GLY A 405 -20.81 -16.11 2.78
C GLY A 405 -20.94 -17.52 2.18
N SER A 406 -22.15 -18.08 2.15
CA SER A 406 -22.45 -19.34 1.50
C SER A 406 -23.67 -19.23 0.56
N ILE A 407 -23.97 -20.31 -0.16
CA ILE A 407 -25.16 -20.41 -1.01
C ILE A 407 -26.05 -21.48 -0.38
N GLU A 408 -26.79 -21.07 0.65
CA GLU A 408 -27.65 -21.94 1.45
C GLU A 408 -29.07 -21.37 1.60
N ILE A 409 -30.05 -22.25 1.80
CA ILE A 409 -31.44 -21.84 1.99
C ILE A 409 -31.54 -21.10 3.34
N GLY A 410 -32.06 -19.88 3.31
CA GLY A 410 -32.23 -19.03 4.49
C GLY A 410 -31.20 -17.91 4.59
N GLU A 411 -30.10 -17.98 3.85
CA GLU A 411 -29.13 -16.88 3.74
C GLU A 411 -29.57 -15.82 2.72
N ARG A 412 -28.91 -14.65 2.74
CA ARG A 412 -29.13 -13.59 1.75
C ARG A 412 -28.72 -14.05 0.36
N ALA A 413 -29.49 -13.62 -0.64
CA ALA A 413 -29.19 -13.86 -2.05
C ALA A 413 -28.15 -12.86 -2.59
N ASP A 414 -26.97 -12.86 -1.97
CA ASP A 414 -25.81 -12.04 -2.33
C ASP A 414 -24.82 -12.87 -3.13
N LEU A 415 -24.80 -12.70 -4.45
CA LEU A 415 -24.10 -13.59 -5.37
C LEU A 415 -23.21 -12.82 -6.34
N LEU A 416 -22.05 -13.42 -6.64
CA LEU A 416 -21.22 -13.01 -7.77
C LEU A 416 -21.28 -14.09 -8.85
N VAL A 417 -21.65 -13.70 -10.07
CA VAL A 417 -21.49 -14.55 -11.24
C VAL A 417 -20.12 -14.26 -11.83
N VAL A 418 -19.23 -15.23 -11.78
CA VAL A 418 -17.85 -15.09 -12.25
C VAL A 418 -17.69 -15.82 -13.58
N SER A 419 -17.17 -15.13 -14.58
CA SER A 419 -16.75 -15.69 -15.86
C SER A 419 -15.22 -15.71 -15.95
N LYS A 420 -14.67 -16.50 -16.87
CA LYS A 420 -13.26 -16.50 -17.21
C LYS A 420 -13.06 -15.83 -18.56
N ARG A 421 -12.20 -14.82 -18.63
CA ARG A 421 -11.67 -14.30 -19.90
C ARG A 421 -10.15 -14.33 -19.85
N MET A 422 -9.53 -14.92 -20.88
CA MET A 422 -8.07 -15.10 -20.93
C MET A 422 -7.50 -15.70 -19.63
N GLU A 423 -8.20 -16.71 -19.08
CA GLU A 423 -7.87 -17.37 -17.80
C GLU A 423 -7.97 -16.51 -16.53
N LEU A 424 -8.43 -15.26 -16.63
CA LEU A 424 -8.63 -14.37 -15.49
C LEU A 424 -10.11 -14.37 -15.05
N PRO A 425 -10.38 -14.40 -13.74
CA PRO A 425 -11.74 -14.26 -13.25
C PRO A 425 -12.25 -12.83 -13.44
N ILE A 426 -13.47 -12.70 -13.93
CA ILE A 426 -14.17 -11.43 -14.12
C ILE A 426 -15.57 -11.55 -13.53
N VAL A 427 -15.97 -10.54 -12.75
CA VAL A 427 -17.34 -10.46 -12.24
C VAL A 427 -18.28 -10.04 -13.36
N ALA A 428 -19.08 -10.99 -13.85
CA ALA A 428 -20.07 -10.75 -14.91
C ALA A 428 -21.34 -10.08 -14.38
N CYS A 429 -21.75 -10.45 -13.17
CA CYS A 429 -22.95 -9.95 -12.53
C CYS A 429 -22.74 -9.93 -11.01
N THR A 430 -23.20 -8.86 -10.37
CA THR A 430 -23.34 -8.79 -8.91
C THR A 430 -24.83 -8.73 -8.58
N ILE A 431 -25.24 -9.61 -7.68
CA ILE A 431 -26.60 -9.75 -7.18
C ILE A 431 -26.56 -9.48 -5.68
N VAL A 432 -27.45 -8.62 -5.19
CA VAL A 432 -27.59 -8.28 -3.76
C VAL A 432 -29.07 -8.37 -3.41
N ASP A 433 -29.38 -9.08 -2.33
CA ASP A 433 -30.76 -9.41 -1.92
C ASP A 433 -31.62 -9.92 -3.10
N GLY A 434 -31.03 -10.73 -3.98
CA GLY A 434 -31.70 -11.33 -5.14
C GLY A 434 -31.90 -10.38 -6.34
N ARG A 435 -31.39 -9.14 -6.28
CA ARG A 435 -31.49 -8.14 -7.36
C ARG A 435 -30.13 -7.89 -7.99
N SER A 436 -30.09 -7.83 -9.31
CA SER A 436 -28.86 -7.50 -10.04
C SER A 436 -28.58 -6.00 -9.91
N CYS A 437 -27.47 -5.63 -9.26
CA CYS A 437 -27.05 -4.23 -9.07
C CYS A 437 -25.92 -3.80 -10.01
N MET A 438 -25.16 -4.76 -10.56
CA MET A 438 -24.14 -4.50 -11.57
C MET A 438 -24.13 -5.64 -12.60
N ARG A 439 -24.01 -5.30 -13.89
CA ARG A 439 -23.72 -6.24 -14.98
C ARG A 439 -22.64 -5.69 -15.87
N GLN A 440 -21.64 -6.52 -16.14
CA GLN A 440 -20.62 -6.21 -17.15
C GLN A 440 -21.00 -6.88 -18.46
N ALA A 441 -20.71 -6.23 -19.60
CA ALA A 441 -20.81 -6.86 -20.90
C ALA A 441 -19.67 -7.89 -21.05
N VAL A 442 -19.93 -9.12 -20.62
CA VAL A 442 -19.01 -10.28 -20.72
C VAL A 442 -19.26 -11.06 -21.99
#